data_AF-A0A0D1JPJ9-F1
#
_entry.id   AF-A0A0D1JPJ9-F1
#
_cell.length_a   1.000
_cell.length_b   1.000
_cell.length_c   1.000
_cell.angle_alpha   90.00
_cell.angle_beta   90.00
_cell.angle_gamma   90.00
#
_symmetry.space_group_name_H-M   'P 1'
#
loop_
_entity.id
_entity.type
_entity.pdbx_description
1 polymer ?
#
loop_
_entity_poly.entity_id
_entity_poly.type
_entity_poly.pdbx_seq_one_letter_code
_entity_poly.pdbx_strand_id
1 'polypeptide(L)'
;MVAEYITSDVRDGGRDRLEHHILDRIVTANPTPAESHHLIPKLRVKEIWTTNYDELIEQAVPNAAVAIQEEDIRSIGSAKATIIKMHGSVETAQRRWAKAPVITRGDYEAYEINRPRTWSLLRATYLSRTFLFLGFSFTDPNIEILLRLARTLGTNVHDRHMTVLRRPAAEDSTQRRLHELRVKDLESSGVQVLEIDEYREIVPLLNDLVRRTRPPRIFISGSQGPGVDGGEPDRNIVVPWSSAMANELIGETGWELTSLGGHAGWDVTSGVAQARRAEGTYDPDALTFHFRAKDEPPPPMDMRLGTAVYTDLPRAQLVGQLLDECRAMVVIRGGTRTAEEIAAAEARGVGIIPIAASGGTALDYWAAHTATPPTLGGQPVNQQTWQNLNCDQHAVVARAAHALLKQAMYTPPK
;
A
#
# COMPACT_ATOMS: atom_id res chain seq x y z
N MET A 1 20.50 23.13 18.58
CA MET A 1 20.70 24.23 19.56
C MET A 1 21.64 25.35 19.09
N VAL A 2 22.42 25.20 18.02
CA VAL A 2 23.23 26.31 17.45
C VAL A 2 22.38 27.41 16.81
N ALA A 3 21.23 27.04 16.22
CA ALA A 3 20.32 27.98 15.56
C ALA A 3 19.92 29.18 16.44
N GLU A 4 19.65 28.94 17.74
CA GLU A 4 19.27 30.00 18.69
C GLU A 4 20.34 31.11 18.78
N TYR A 5 21.62 30.71 18.80
CA TYR A 5 22.73 31.64 18.88
C TYR A 5 22.90 32.42 17.57
N ILE A 6 22.75 31.74 16.42
CA ILE A 6 22.79 32.39 15.10
C ILE A 6 21.65 33.42 14.99
N THR A 7 20.43 33.07 15.41
CA THR A 7 19.29 34.00 15.37
C THR A 7 19.46 35.18 16.33
N SER A 8 20.20 35.01 17.42
CA SER A 8 20.50 36.07 18.38
C SER A 8 21.61 37.02 17.90
N ASP A 9 22.41 36.61 16.92
CA ASP A 9 23.47 37.43 16.33
C ASP A 9 22.93 38.37 15.25
N VAL A 10 22.23 39.40 15.71
CA VAL A 10 21.61 40.41 14.83
C VAL A 10 22.66 41.15 13.99
N ARG A 11 23.92 41.24 14.45
CA ARG A 11 25.00 41.91 13.73
C ARG A 11 25.34 41.21 12.41
N ASP A 12 25.24 39.88 12.41
CA ASP A 12 25.49 39.05 11.23
C ASP A 12 24.22 38.70 10.46
N GLY A 13 23.10 39.41 10.69
CA GLY A 13 21.83 39.23 9.98
C GLY A 13 20.84 38.27 10.65
N GLY A 14 21.20 37.69 11.80
CA GLY A 14 20.30 36.95 12.68
C GLY A 14 19.47 35.87 11.99
N ARG A 15 18.17 35.85 12.29
CA ARG A 15 17.21 34.86 11.79
C ARG A 15 17.05 34.90 10.27
N ASP A 16 16.91 36.09 9.68
CA ASP A 16 16.65 36.22 8.24
C ASP A 16 17.77 35.60 7.41
N ARG A 17 19.03 35.77 7.84
CA ARG A 17 20.18 35.17 7.16
C ARG A 17 20.19 33.64 7.29
N LEU A 18 19.81 33.11 8.46
CA LEU A 18 19.70 31.67 8.66
C LEU A 18 18.58 31.08 7.78
N GLU A 19 17.42 31.72 7.74
CA GLU A 19 16.29 31.30 6.91
C GLU A 19 16.62 31.36 5.42
N HIS A 20 17.30 32.41 4.96
CA HIS A 20 17.79 32.50 3.58
C HIS A 20 18.82 31.40 3.28
N HIS A 21 19.76 31.14 4.20
CA HIS A 21 20.75 30.09 4.01
C HIS A 21 20.11 28.71 3.85
N ILE A 22 19.15 28.38 4.72
CA ILE A 22 18.41 27.10 4.66
C ILE A 22 17.64 27.01 3.35
N LEU A 23 16.90 28.06 2.99
CA LEU A 23 16.12 28.12 1.75
C LEU A 23 17.01 27.92 0.53
N ASP A 24 18.12 28.67 0.41
CA ASP A 24 19.05 28.54 -0.70
C ASP A 24 19.64 27.13 -0.78
N ARG A 25 19.99 26.51 0.35
CA ARG A 25 20.48 25.12 0.37
C ARG A 25 19.45 24.13 -0.16
N ILE A 26 18.20 24.26 0.24
CA ILE A 26 17.10 23.39 -0.22
C ILE A 26 16.86 23.60 -1.73
N VAL A 27 16.74 24.85 -2.17
CA VAL A 27 16.45 25.17 -3.58
C VAL A 27 17.62 24.76 -4.48
N THR A 28 18.86 25.02 -4.08
CA THR A 28 20.05 24.67 -4.87
C THR A 28 20.27 23.16 -4.97
N ALA A 29 19.88 22.39 -3.96
CA ALA A 29 19.93 20.94 -4.04
C ALA A 29 18.97 20.37 -5.10
N ASN A 30 17.94 21.15 -5.48
CA ASN A 30 16.90 20.79 -6.46
C ASN A 30 16.41 19.34 -6.30
N PRO A 31 15.94 18.97 -5.10
CA PRO A 31 15.61 17.58 -4.80
C PRO A 31 14.39 17.14 -5.61
N THR A 32 14.42 15.90 -6.08
CA THR A 32 13.28 15.25 -6.75
C THR A 32 12.73 14.12 -5.88
N PRO A 33 11.42 13.80 -5.98
CA PRO A 33 10.84 12.73 -5.19
C PRO A 33 11.58 11.40 -5.42
N ALA A 34 12.10 10.82 -4.34
CA ALA A 34 12.65 9.46 -4.34
C ALA A 34 11.54 8.41 -4.48
N GLU A 35 11.92 7.17 -4.81
CA GLU A 35 10.97 6.04 -4.95
C GLU A 35 10.04 5.87 -3.74
N SER A 36 10.56 6.07 -2.51
CA SER A 36 9.77 6.02 -1.28
C SER A 36 8.58 6.99 -1.30
N HIS A 37 8.75 8.20 -1.84
CA HIS A 37 7.68 9.19 -1.94
C HIS A 37 6.57 8.70 -2.88
N HIS A 38 6.93 8.05 -3.99
CA HIS A 38 5.98 7.50 -4.95
C HIS A 38 5.21 6.27 -4.42
N LEU A 39 5.66 5.66 -3.31
CA LEU A 39 4.94 4.59 -2.63
C LEU A 39 3.89 5.11 -1.64
N ILE A 40 4.09 6.30 -1.05
CA ILE A 40 3.14 6.92 -0.10
C ILE A 40 1.70 6.97 -0.63
N PRO A 41 1.40 7.48 -1.85
CA PRO A 41 0.02 7.54 -2.33
C PRO A 41 -0.61 6.14 -2.48
N LYS A 42 0.20 5.10 -2.71
CA LYS A 42 -0.26 3.72 -2.85
C LYS A 42 -0.65 3.08 -1.51
N LEU A 43 -0.14 3.60 -0.38
CA LEU A 43 -0.53 3.17 0.97
C LEU A 43 -1.96 3.61 1.34
N ARG A 44 -2.54 4.58 0.62
CA ARG A 44 -3.88 5.14 0.88
C ARG A 44 -4.06 5.71 2.28
N VAL A 45 -2.98 6.30 2.81
CA VAL A 45 -3.01 7.03 4.06
C VAL A 45 -3.79 8.33 3.89
N LYS A 46 -4.73 8.60 4.80
CA LYS A 46 -5.55 9.83 4.78
C LYS A 46 -4.79 11.06 5.22
N GLU A 47 -3.84 10.90 6.13
CA GLU A 47 -3.08 12.00 6.73
C GLU A 47 -1.60 11.67 6.71
N ILE A 48 -0.80 12.60 6.20
CA ILE A 48 0.65 12.55 6.15
C ILE A 48 1.15 13.74 6.98
N TRP A 49 1.86 13.45 8.06
CA TRP A 49 2.47 14.47 8.92
C TRP A 49 3.95 14.57 8.59
N THR A 50 4.47 15.79 8.45
CA THR A 50 5.89 16.00 8.17
C THR A 50 6.45 17.22 8.89
N THR A 51 7.70 17.11 9.31
CA THR A 51 8.52 18.22 9.81
C THR A 51 9.45 18.78 8.73
N ASN A 52 9.42 18.21 7.53
CA ASN A 52 10.22 18.66 6.40
C ASN A 52 9.68 19.96 5.81
N TYR A 53 10.58 20.77 5.26
CA TYR A 53 10.25 22.05 4.64
C TYR A 53 10.00 21.93 3.13
N ASP A 54 10.65 20.99 2.44
CA ASP A 54 10.56 20.75 1.00
C ASP A 54 9.18 20.26 0.54
N GLU A 55 8.95 20.28 -0.78
CA GLU A 55 7.66 19.94 -1.41
C GLU A 55 7.63 18.51 -2.00
N LEU A 56 8.53 17.61 -1.56
CA LEU A 56 8.71 16.30 -2.20
C LEU A 56 7.49 15.38 -2.04
N ILE A 57 6.81 15.44 -0.89
CA ILE A 57 5.61 14.64 -0.62
C ILE A 57 4.44 15.19 -1.45
N GLU A 58 4.32 16.50 -1.54
CA GLU A 58 3.29 17.22 -2.30
C GLU A 58 3.42 16.90 -3.80
N GLN A 59 4.64 16.88 -4.32
CA GLN A 59 4.93 16.47 -5.70
C GLN A 59 4.57 15.00 -5.96
N ALA A 60 4.77 14.12 -4.99
CA ALA A 60 4.40 12.71 -5.10
C ALA A 60 2.91 12.44 -4.89
N VAL A 61 2.18 13.34 -4.21
CA VAL A 61 0.75 13.24 -3.91
C VAL A 61 0.02 14.52 -4.35
N PRO A 62 -0.05 14.81 -5.67
CA PRO A 62 -0.48 16.12 -6.17
C PRO A 62 -1.95 16.47 -5.86
N ASN A 63 -2.78 15.48 -5.54
CA ASN A 63 -4.20 15.67 -5.20
C ASN A 63 -4.47 15.80 -3.69
N ALA A 64 -3.43 15.83 -2.86
CA ALA A 64 -3.60 16.02 -1.42
C ALA A 64 -3.88 17.49 -1.07
N ALA A 65 -4.74 17.73 -0.09
CA ALA A 65 -4.83 19.03 0.55
C ALA A 65 -3.57 19.26 1.40
N VAL A 66 -2.97 20.45 1.33
CA VAL A 66 -1.77 20.77 2.09
C VAL A 66 -2.12 21.79 3.17
N ALA A 67 -1.84 21.45 4.43
CA ALA A 67 -2.07 22.29 5.59
C ALA A 67 -0.72 22.73 6.18
N ILE A 68 -0.47 24.04 6.11
CA ILE A 68 0.78 24.66 6.56
C ILE A 68 0.49 25.64 7.73
N GLN A 69 -0.72 26.19 7.76
CA GLN A 69 -1.18 27.18 8.73
C GLN A 69 -2.37 26.67 9.54
N GLU A 70 -2.67 27.37 10.65
CA GLU A 70 -3.74 27.00 11.60
C GLU A 70 -5.14 27.11 10.99
N GLU A 71 -5.28 27.92 9.93
CA GLU A 71 -6.51 28.12 9.18
C GLU A 71 -6.78 26.95 8.24
N ASP A 72 -5.72 26.35 7.68
CA ASP A 72 -5.79 25.24 6.74
C ASP A 72 -6.34 23.97 7.40
N ILE A 73 -6.19 23.85 8.74
CA ILE A 73 -6.70 22.70 9.50
C ILE A 73 -8.22 22.52 9.31
N ARG A 74 -8.96 23.59 8.97
CA ARG A 74 -10.41 23.52 8.75
C ARG A 74 -10.80 22.81 7.45
N SER A 75 -9.91 22.73 6.46
CA SER A 75 -10.19 22.15 5.14
C SER A 75 -9.82 20.67 5.03
N ILE A 76 -9.29 20.06 6.11
CA ILE A 76 -8.80 18.67 6.12
C ILE A 76 -9.92 17.64 5.90
N GLY A 77 -11.14 17.89 6.40
CA GLY A 77 -12.20 16.89 6.45
C GLY A 77 -12.78 16.44 5.10
N SER A 78 -12.52 17.15 4.00
CA SER A 78 -13.10 16.88 2.68
C SER A 78 -12.12 16.24 1.67
N ALA A 79 -10.82 16.14 2.02
CA ALA A 79 -9.80 15.69 1.09
C ALA A 79 -9.62 14.15 1.11
N LYS A 80 -9.23 13.57 -0.04
CA LYS A 80 -8.86 12.14 -0.13
C LYS A 80 -7.58 11.82 0.64
N ALA A 81 -6.65 12.77 0.67
CA ALA A 81 -5.43 12.75 1.45
C ALA A 81 -5.07 14.17 1.89
N THR A 82 -4.41 14.30 3.03
CA THR A 82 -3.95 15.59 3.57
C THR A 82 -2.49 15.50 4.01
N ILE A 83 -1.70 16.50 3.64
CA ILE A 83 -0.32 16.68 4.07
C ILE A 83 -0.30 17.82 5.09
N ILE A 84 0.18 17.56 6.30
CA ILE A 84 0.24 18.53 7.39
C ILE A 84 1.71 18.81 7.70
N LYS A 85 2.14 20.05 7.42
CA LYS A 85 3.53 20.48 7.58
C LYS A 85 3.70 21.22 8.89
N MET A 86 4.36 20.56 9.82
CA MET A 86 4.46 21.05 11.19
C MET A 86 5.41 22.24 11.31
N HIS A 87 6.53 22.22 10.59
CA HIS A 87 7.63 23.15 10.83
C HIS A 87 7.75 24.26 9.79
N GLY A 88 6.71 24.45 8.96
CA GLY A 88 6.73 25.42 7.88
C GLY A 88 6.94 24.75 6.52
N SER A 89 7.03 25.57 5.48
CA SER A 89 7.14 25.08 4.11
C SER A 89 7.88 26.09 3.24
N VAL A 90 8.69 25.58 2.32
CA VAL A 90 9.20 26.37 1.19
C VAL A 90 8.21 26.35 0.03
N GLU A 91 8.35 27.33 -0.85
CA GLU A 91 7.82 27.37 -2.20
C GLU A 91 9.03 27.44 -3.14
N THR A 92 9.43 26.28 -3.66
CA THR A 92 10.72 26.10 -4.35
C THR A 92 10.76 26.90 -5.65
N ALA A 93 9.66 26.91 -6.40
CA ALA A 93 9.55 27.64 -7.67
C ALA A 93 9.67 29.16 -7.50
N GLN A 94 9.11 29.69 -6.42
CA GLN A 94 9.13 31.12 -6.07
C GLN A 94 10.37 31.49 -5.23
N ARG A 95 11.21 30.52 -4.87
CA ARG A 95 12.40 30.67 -4.02
C ARG A 95 12.09 31.48 -2.75
N ARG A 96 11.02 31.10 -2.04
CA ARG A 96 10.60 31.77 -0.80
C ARG A 96 10.07 30.79 0.23
N TRP A 97 9.92 31.24 1.47
CA TRP A 97 9.15 30.52 2.48
C TRP A 97 7.65 30.78 2.27
N ALA A 98 6.87 29.71 2.18
CA ALA A 98 5.40 29.77 2.25
C ALA A 98 4.96 30.06 3.70
N LYS A 99 5.67 29.46 4.66
CA LYS A 99 5.53 29.69 6.09
C LYS A 99 6.90 29.59 6.74
N ALA A 100 7.21 30.57 7.59
CA ALA A 100 8.48 30.65 8.30
C ALA A 100 8.80 29.33 9.05
N PRO A 101 10.08 28.91 9.04
CA PRO A 101 10.49 27.64 9.59
C PRO A 101 10.46 27.62 11.12
N VAL A 102 10.18 26.46 11.70
CA VAL A 102 10.44 26.13 13.12
C VAL A 102 11.82 25.52 13.20
N ILE A 103 12.78 26.25 13.80
CA ILE A 103 14.20 25.88 13.80
C ILE A 103 14.93 26.20 15.10
N THR A 104 14.51 27.24 15.84
CA THR A 104 15.17 27.65 17.08
C THR A 104 14.59 26.92 18.28
N ARG A 105 15.30 26.93 19.42
CA ARG A 105 14.79 26.30 20.64
C ARG A 105 13.50 26.99 21.09
N GLY A 106 13.49 28.33 21.01
CA GLY A 106 12.29 29.12 21.29
C GLY A 106 11.11 28.75 20.40
N ASP A 107 11.33 28.45 19.11
CA ASP A 107 10.26 28.01 18.21
C ASP A 107 9.63 26.67 18.66
N TYR A 108 10.46 25.71 19.08
CA TYR A 108 10.00 24.41 19.56
C TYR A 108 9.27 24.52 20.91
N GLU A 109 9.79 25.34 21.84
CA GLU A 109 9.19 25.56 23.15
C GLU A 109 7.83 26.26 23.06
N ALA A 110 7.71 27.26 22.17
CA ALA A 110 6.47 27.99 21.95
C ALA A 110 5.52 27.31 20.95
N TYR A 111 5.88 26.14 20.39
CA TYR A 111 5.15 25.51 19.29
C TYR A 111 3.67 25.26 19.61
N GLU A 112 3.40 24.65 20.76
CA GLU A 112 2.03 24.32 21.21
C GLU A 112 1.18 25.58 21.41
N ILE A 113 1.79 26.67 21.87
CA ILE A 113 1.12 27.95 22.11
C ILE A 113 0.83 28.65 20.77
N ASN A 114 1.78 28.63 19.85
CA ASN A 114 1.70 29.32 18.57
C ASN A 114 0.87 28.55 17.52
N ARG A 115 0.71 27.23 17.69
CA ARG A 115 -0.02 26.34 16.76
C ARG A 115 -1.00 25.41 17.50
N PRO A 116 -1.98 25.97 18.24
CA PRO A 116 -2.84 25.19 19.13
C PRO A 116 -3.77 24.21 18.39
N ARG A 117 -4.26 24.55 17.19
CA ARG A 117 -5.13 23.67 16.39
C ARG A 117 -4.35 22.52 15.78
N THR A 118 -3.19 22.81 15.17
CA THR A 118 -2.30 21.76 14.63
C THR A 118 -1.90 20.80 15.73
N TRP A 119 -1.52 21.31 16.90
CA TRP A 119 -1.17 20.48 18.05
C TRP A 119 -2.35 19.66 18.58
N SER A 120 -3.53 20.27 18.71
CA SER A 120 -4.74 19.56 19.13
C SER A 120 -5.12 18.44 18.15
N LEU A 121 -5.01 18.71 16.85
CA LEU A 121 -5.22 17.71 15.81
C LEU A 121 -4.18 16.58 15.90
N LEU A 122 -2.89 16.91 16.08
CA LEU A 122 -1.84 15.90 16.22
C LEU A 122 -2.13 14.97 17.40
N ARG A 123 -2.52 15.52 18.55
CA ARG A 123 -2.91 14.73 19.73
C ARG A 123 -4.13 13.85 19.45
N ALA A 124 -5.15 14.38 18.78
CA ALA A 124 -6.35 13.63 18.43
C ALA A 124 -6.05 12.49 17.43
N THR A 125 -5.26 12.77 16.38
CA THR A 125 -4.80 11.77 15.41
C THR A 125 -3.93 10.73 16.11
N TYR A 126 -2.99 11.16 16.97
CA TYR A 126 -2.13 10.26 17.74
C TYR A 126 -2.94 9.34 18.65
N LEU A 127 -4.04 9.82 19.25
CA LEU A 127 -4.93 9.03 20.10
C LEU A 127 -5.90 8.11 19.34
N SER A 128 -6.25 8.44 18.10
CA SER A 128 -7.29 7.72 17.34
C SER A 128 -6.77 6.85 16.20
N ARG A 129 -5.52 7.03 15.77
CA ARG A 129 -4.94 6.35 14.61
C ARG A 129 -3.54 5.79 14.89
N THR A 130 -3.13 4.82 14.08
CA THR A 130 -1.75 4.32 14.04
C THR A 130 -0.86 5.28 13.26
N PHE A 131 0.32 5.59 13.82
CA PHE A 131 1.37 6.32 13.11
C PHE A 131 2.46 5.35 12.67
N LEU A 132 2.94 5.54 11.45
CA LEU A 132 4.20 5.00 10.97
C LEU A 132 5.19 6.15 10.82
N PHE A 133 6.20 6.19 11.68
CA PHE A 133 7.25 7.21 11.65
C PHE A 133 8.41 6.74 10.76
N LEU A 134 8.75 7.56 9.76
CA LEU A 134 9.82 7.30 8.78
C LEU A 134 10.74 8.52 8.70
N GLY A 135 12.05 8.29 8.56
CA GLY A 135 13.03 9.37 8.42
C GLY A 135 13.50 10.01 9.72
N PHE A 136 13.15 9.44 10.88
CA PHE A 136 13.59 9.93 12.19
C PHE A 136 14.90 9.28 12.65
N SER A 137 15.61 9.99 13.53
CA SER A 137 16.75 9.46 14.27
C SER A 137 16.68 9.92 15.73
N PHE A 138 17.34 9.21 16.64
CA PHE A 138 17.41 9.63 18.05
C PHE A 138 18.18 10.95 18.26
N THR A 139 18.84 11.46 17.23
CA THR A 139 19.51 12.77 17.24
C THR A 139 18.62 13.90 16.74
N ASP A 140 17.44 13.59 16.18
CA ASP A 140 16.51 14.58 15.67
C ASP A 140 15.74 15.24 16.83
N PRO A 141 15.76 16.58 16.98
CA PRO A 141 14.91 17.29 17.94
C PRO A 141 13.42 16.90 17.85
N ASN A 142 12.94 16.52 16.67
CA ASN A 142 11.55 16.16 16.42
C ASN A 142 11.15 14.84 17.08
N ILE A 143 12.11 13.96 17.42
CA ILE A 143 11.80 12.73 18.15
C ILE A 143 11.29 13.03 19.56
N GLU A 144 11.63 14.20 20.12
CA GLU A 144 11.09 14.66 21.39
C GLU A 144 9.58 14.88 21.32
N ILE A 145 9.05 15.28 20.16
CA ILE A 145 7.59 15.41 19.96
C ILE A 145 6.94 14.04 20.10
N LEU A 146 7.49 13.02 19.43
CA LEU A 146 7.00 11.65 19.51
C LEU A 146 7.08 11.11 20.95
N LEU A 147 8.24 11.25 21.61
CA LEU A 147 8.42 10.85 23.00
C LEU A 147 7.47 11.58 23.95
N ARG A 148 7.24 12.88 23.72
CA ARG A 148 6.30 13.68 24.49
C ARG A 148 4.87 13.17 24.31
N LEU A 149 4.42 12.95 23.07
CA LEU A 149 3.10 12.40 22.79
C LEU A 149 2.92 11.03 23.45
N ALA A 150 3.90 10.14 23.28
CA ALA A 150 3.87 8.80 23.87
C ALA A 150 3.78 8.82 25.40
N ARG A 151 4.59 9.65 26.06
CA ARG A 151 4.61 9.77 27.54
C ARG A 151 3.39 10.49 28.11
N THR A 152 2.88 11.52 27.43
CA THR A 152 1.77 12.35 27.94
C THR A 152 0.40 11.78 27.62
N LEU A 153 0.27 11.06 26.50
CA LEU A 153 -1.00 10.51 26.02
C LEU A 153 -1.13 9.01 26.24
N GLY A 154 -0.09 8.37 26.80
CA GLY A 154 -0.01 6.97 27.23
C GLY A 154 -1.19 6.11 26.79
N THR A 155 -1.03 5.37 25.70
CA THR A 155 -2.12 4.54 25.19
C THR A 155 -2.28 3.32 26.08
N ASN A 156 -3.50 3.04 26.55
CA ASN A 156 -3.86 1.77 27.21
C ASN A 156 -3.60 0.54 26.32
N VAL A 157 -3.33 0.76 25.03
CA VAL A 157 -2.84 -0.23 24.08
C VAL A 157 -1.37 0.11 23.84
N HIS A 158 -0.48 -0.50 24.62
CA HIS A 158 0.93 -0.60 24.23
C HIS A 158 0.95 -1.16 22.79
N ASP A 159 1.82 -0.64 21.92
CA ASP A 159 2.12 -1.19 20.58
C ASP A 159 1.30 -0.68 19.37
N ARG A 160 0.54 0.41 19.48
CA ARG A 160 -0.20 0.90 18.30
C ARG A 160 0.68 1.59 17.25
N HIS A 161 1.67 2.34 17.67
CA HIS A 161 2.49 3.18 16.78
C HIS A 161 3.77 2.44 16.38
N MET A 162 4.31 2.76 15.21
CA MET A 162 5.48 2.07 14.65
C MET A 162 6.50 3.08 14.14
N THR A 163 7.79 2.80 14.26
CA THR A 163 8.87 3.59 13.67
C THR A 163 9.91 2.68 13.02
N VAL A 164 10.57 3.19 11.97
CA VAL A 164 11.70 2.49 11.33
C VAL A 164 12.98 3.26 11.64
N LEU A 165 13.92 2.61 12.32
CA LEU A 165 15.19 3.22 12.74
C LEU A 165 16.39 2.44 12.20
N ARG A 166 17.42 3.17 11.78
CA ARG A 166 18.68 2.54 11.37
C ARG A 166 19.53 2.20 12.58
N ARG A 167 20.02 0.96 12.63
CA ARG A 167 20.96 0.50 13.65
C ARG A 167 22.34 1.16 13.46
N PRO A 168 23.02 1.58 14.54
CA PRO A 168 24.41 2.03 14.46
C PRO A 168 25.34 0.94 13.94
N ALA A 169 26.46 1.35 13.32
CA ALA A 169 27.49 0.43 12.87
C ALA A 169 27.99 -0.47 14.01
N ALA A 170 28.28 -1.74 13.70
CA ALA A 170 28.63 -2.75 14.70
C ALA A 170 29.91 -2.42 15.50
N GLU A 171 30.80 -1.61 14.92
CA GLU A 171 32.12 -1.26 15.48
C GLU A 171 32.03 -0.29 16.67
N ASP A 172 30.92 0.45 16.84
CA ASP A 172 30.73 1.39 17.93
C ASP A 172 29.87 0.79 19.05
N SER A 173 30.53 0.05 19.97
CA SER A 173 29.85 -0.63 21.08
C SER A 173 29.07 0.33 21.98
N THR A 174 29.56 1.56 22.15
CA THR A 174 28.94 2.57 23.01
C THR A 174 27.67 3.12 22.38
N GLN A 175 27.72 3.49 21.09
CA GLN A 175 26.54 3.96 20.36
C GLN A 175 25.51 2.85 20.20
N ARG A 176 25.94 1.61 20.00
CA ARG A 176 25.03 0.46 19.93
C ARG A 176 24.30 0.26 21.26
N ARG A 177 25.02 0.29 22.38
CA ARG A 177 24.40 0.19 23.70
C ARG A 177 23.44 1.35 23.98
N LEU A 178 23.81 2.58 23.62
CA LEU A 178 22.95 3.75 23.75
C LEU A 178 21.69 3.62 22.88
N HIS A 179 21.82 3.12 21.66
CA HIS A 179 20.71 2.88 20.75
C HIS A 179 19.73 1.85 21.33
N GLU A 180 20.21 0.70 21.81
CA GLU A 180 19.38 -0.31 22.47
C GLU A 180 18.57 0.26 23.64
N LEU A 181 19.19 1.09 24.48
CA LEU A 181 18.51 1.74 25.60
C LEU A 181 17.41 2.70 25.14
N ARG A 182 17.68 3.46 24.06
CA ARG A 182 16.71 4.39 23.48
C ARG A 182 15.57 3.67 22.78
N VAL A 183 15.84 2.57 22.08
CA VAL A 183 14.81 1.68 21.50
C VAL A 183 13.91 1.16 22.61
N LYS A 184 14.49 0.64 23.69
CA LYS A 184 13.72 0.12 24.83
C LYS A 184 12.85 1.19 25.50
N ASP A 185 13.36 2.41 25.68
CA ASP A 185 12.57 3.54 26.20
C ASP A 185 11.38 3.86 25.28
N LEU A 186 11.62 3.85 23.97
CA LEU A 186 10.61 4.15 22.96
C LEU A 186 9.51 3.06 22.89
N GLU A 187 9.90 1.79 22.91
CA GLU A 187 8.97 0.67 22.99
C GLU A 187 8.16 0.68 24.29
N SER A 188 8.81 0.99 25.41
CA SER A 188 8.13 1.16 26.70
C SER A 188 7.10 2.30 26.68
N SER A 189 7.25 3.25 25.77
CA SER A 189 6.31 4.35 25.54
C SER A 189 5.15 3.99 24.59
N GLY A 190 5.11 2.75 24.05
CA GLY A 190 4.04 2.25 23.19
C GLY A 190 4.28 2.43 21.69
N VAL A 191 5.54 2.66 21.29
CA VAL A 191 5.95 2.79 19.88
C VAL A 191 6.87 1.63 19.51
N GLN A 192 6.40 0.72 18.66
CA GLN A 192 7.20 -0.39 18.16
C GLN A 192 8.32 0.11 17.26
N VAL A 193 9.53 -0.43 17.46
CA VAL A 193 10.69 -0.08 16.63
C VAL A 193 11.02 -1.23 15.70
N LEU A 194 11.02 -0.95 14.40
CA LEU A 194 11.62 -1.81 13.42
C LEU A 194 13.02 -1.29 13.08
N GLU A 195 14.03 -2.10 13.41
CA GLU A 195 15.40 -1.79 13.05
C GLU A 195 15.74 -2.23 11.62
N ILE A 196 16.43 -1.36 10.89
CA ILE A 196 17.05 -1.65 9.59
C ILE A 196 18.55 -1.45 9.69
N ASP A 197 19.33 -2.14 8.87
CA ASP A 197 20.79 -1.95 8.82
C ASP A 197 21.15 -0.82 7.85
N GLU A 198 20.40 -0.68 6.76
CA GLU A 198 20.59 0.31 5.70
C GLU A 198 19.29 0.99 5.26
N TYR A 199 19.33 2.30 4.96
CA TYR A 199 18.15 3.06 4.52
C TYR A 199 17.51 2.56 3.23
N ARG A 200 18.25 1.83 2.38
CA ARG A 200 17.70 1.21 1.16
C ARG A 200 16.62 0.17 1.45
N GLU A 201 16.57 -0.38 2.67
CA GLU A 201 15.55 -1.35 3.10
C GLU A 201 14.17 -0.73 3.28
N ILE A 202 14.07 0.60 3.37
CA ILE A 202 12.78 1.31 3.48
C ILE A 202 11.90 1.05 2.25
N VAL A 203 12.48 1.03 1.05
CA VAL A 203 11.72 0.84 -0.20
C VAL A 203 11.07 -0.56 -0.28
N PRO A 204 11.81 -1.67 -0.07
CA PRO A 204 11.22 -3.00 0.06
C PRO A 204 10.11 -3.08 1.11
N LEU A 205 10.34 -2.50 2.29
CA LEU A 205 9.34 -2.46 3.37
C LEU A 205 8.06 -1.73 2.96
N LEU A 206 8.19 -0.56 2.34
CA LEU A 206 7.04 0.21 1.87
C LEU A 206 6.29 -0.55 0.77
N ASN A 207 6.99 -1.25 -0.12
CA ASN A 207 6.37 -2.11 -1.13
C ASN A 207 5.57 -3.25 -0.48
N ASP A 208 6.10 -3.90 0.57
CA ASP A 208 5.37 -4.89 1.36
C ASP A 208 4.12 -4.30 2.02
N LEU A 209 4.25 -3.10 2.59
CA LEU A 209 3.13 -2.42 3.21
C LEU A 209 2.06 -2.04 2.19
N VAL A 210 2.44 -1.51 1.03
CA VAL A 210 1.52 -1.21 -0.09
C VAL A 210 0.73 -2.45 -0.49
N ARG A 211 1.39 -3.62 -0.61
CA ARG A 211 0.71 -4.88 -0.91
C ARG A 211 -0.29 -5.27 0.18
N ARG A 212 0.06 -5.06 1.45
CA ARG A 212 -0.80 -5.37 2.62
C ARG A 212 -2.00 -4.42 2.74
N THR A 213 -1.85 -3.17 2.34
CA THR A 213 -2.92 -2.16 2.41
C THR A 213 -3.90 -2.20 1.25
N ARG A 214 -3.61 -2.97 0.18
CA ARG A 214 -4.59 -3.22 -0.89
C ARG A 214 -5.84 -3.89 -0.33
N PRO A 215 -7.03 -3.68 -0.95
CA PRO A 215 -8.23 -4.44 -0.62
C PRO A 215 -7.96 -5.95 -0.71
N PRO A 216 -8.67 -6.80 0.06
CA PRO A 216 -8.60 -8.26 -0.06
C PRO A 216 -9.27 -8.74 -1.36
N ARG A 217 -8.76 -8.27 -2.51
CA ARG A 217 -9.34 -8.47 -3.83
C ARG A 217 -8.53 -9.47 -4.65
N ILE A 218 -9.25 -10.36 -5.32
CA ILE A 218 -8.74 -11.38 -6.22
C ILE A 218 -9.09 -10.99 -7.65
N PHE A 219 -8.07 -10.89 -8.51
CA PHE A 219 -8.27 -10.81 -9.95
C PHE A 219 -8.42 -12.22 -10.53
N ILE A 220 -9.54 -12.52 -11.17
CA ILE A 220 -9.76 -13.81 -11.82
C ILE A 220 -9.50 -13.65 -13.31
N SER A 221 -8.44 -14.31 -13.78
CA SER A 221 -8.08 -14.36 -15.19
C SER A 221 -8.24 -15.77 -15.73
N GLY A 222 -8.64 -15.84 -16.99
CA GLY A 222 -8.66 -17.09 -17.72
C GLY A 222 -9.44 -16.95 -19.01
N SER A 223 -8.84 -17.50 -20.06
CA SER A 223 -9.45 -17.62 -21.38
C SER A 223 -9.27 -19.05 -21.89
N GLN A 224 -9.98 -19.37 -22.98
CA GLN A 224 -9.62 -20.53 -23.78
C GLN A 224 -8.18 -20.35 -24.29
N GLY A 225 -7.41 -21.44 -24.36
CA GLY A 225 -6.00 -21.41 -24.73
C GLY A 225 -5.74 -20.89 -26.16
N PRO A 226 -4.49 -20.90 -26.66
CA PRO A 226 -4.20 -20.52 -28.04
C PRO A 226 -4.84 -21.53 -29.01
N GLY A 227 -6.01 -21.19 -29.54
CA GLY A 227 -6.76 -22.02 -30.47
C GLY A 227 -8.00 -21.31 -31.01
N VAL A 228 -7.81 -20.65 -32.16
CA VAL A 228 -8.81 -20.07 -33.07
C VAL A 228 -9.73 -18.98 -32.49
N ASP A 229 -9.57 -17.74 -32.97
CA ASP A 229 -10.61 -16.72 -32.88
C ASP A 229 -11.92 -17.29 -33.44
N GLY A 230 -12.94 -17.47 -32.58
CA GLY A 230 -14.27 -17.93 -32.98
C GLY A 230 -14.55 -19.44 -32.87
N GLY A 231 -13.67 -20.25 -32.27
CA GLY A 231 -14.01 -21.64 -31.92
C GLY A 231 -15.00 -21.74 -30.77
N GLU A 232 -15.86 -22.79 -30.76
CA GLU A 232 -16.70 -23.07 -29.59
C GLU A 232 -15.82 -23.23 -28.33
N PRO A 233 -16.18 -22.58 -27.21
CA PRO A 233 -15.34 -22.57 -26.03
C PRO A 233 -15.14 -24.00 -25.49
N ASP A 234 -13.91 -24.36 -25.10
CA ASP A 234 -13.60 -25.59 -24.37
C ASP A 234 -14.06 -25.48 -22.90
N ARG A 235 -15.36 -25.22 -22.73
CA ARG A 235 -16.05 -25.06 -21.44
C ARG A 235 -15.91 -26.31 -20.59
N ASN A 236 -15.79 -27.46 -21.24
CA ASN A 236 -15.57 -28.75 -20.58
C ASN A 236 -14.30 -28.78 -19.74
N ILE A 237 -13.27 -28.00 -20.11
CA ILE A 237 -12.04 -27.88 -19.32
C ILE A 237 -12.15 -26.76 -18.29
N VAL A 238 -12.58 -25.56 -18.67
CA VAL A 238 -12.55 -24.40 -17.76
C VAL A 238 -13.59 -24.49 -16.64
N VAL A 239 -14.81 -24.95 -16.95
CA VAL A 239 -15.93 -24.95 -15.99
C VAL A 239 -15.64 -25.82 -14.75
N PRO A 240 -15.16 -27.07 -14.86
CA PRO A 240 -14.85 -27.87 -13.66
C PRO A 240 -13.86 -27.21 -12.70
N TRP A 241 -12.78 -26.60 -13.21
CA TRP A 241 -11.82 -25.87 -12.38
C TRP A 241 -12.45 -24.60 -11.77
N SER A 242 -13.21 -23.84 -12.57
CA SER A 242 -13.93 -22.66 -12.10
C SER A 242 -14.94 -22.98 -11.00
N SER A 243 -15.70 -24.07 -11.16
CA SER A 243 -16.67 -24.53 -10.15
C SER A 243 -15.99 -24.98 -8.86
N ALA A 244 -14.88 -25.72 -8.97
CA ALA A 244 -14.12 -26.13 -7.79
C ALA A 244 -13.53 -24.93 -7.04
N MET A 245 -12.99 -23.94 -7.77
CA MET A 245 -12.53 -22.68 -7.19
C MET A 245 -13.67 -21.87 -6.56
N ALA A 246 -14.83 -21.79 -7.23
CA ALA A 246 -16.00 -21.10 -6.69
C ALA A 246 -16.39 -21.69 -5.33
N ASN A 247 -16.44 -23.02 -5.21
CA ASN A 247 -16.81 -23.70 -3.97
C ASN A 247 -15.91 -23.33 -2.78
N GLU A 248 -14.59 -23.22 -2.99
CA GLU A 248 -13.66 -22.82 -1.93
C GLU A 248 -13.80 -21.34 -1.53
N LEU A 249 -14.33 -20.50 -2.43
CA LEU A 249 -14.48 -19.06 -2.21
C LEU A 249 -15.84 -18.66 -1.61
N ILE A 250 -16.84 -19.56 -1.56
CA ILE A 250 -18.19 -19.26 -1.05
C ILE A 250 -18.11 -18.65 0.36
N GLY A 251 -17.35 -19.29 1.27
CA GLY A 251 -17.24 -18.87 2.67
C GLY A 251 -16.37 -17.62 2.92
N GLU A 252 -15.63 -17.14 1.94
CA GLU A 252 -14.70 -16.02 2.08
C GLU A 252 -15.40 -14.67 1.83
N THR A 253 -16.42 -14.36 2.63
CA THR A 253 -17.31 -13.19 2.42
C THR A 253 -16.60 -11.84 2.54
N GLY A 254 -15.45 -11.79 3.21
CA GLY A 254 -14.61 -10.60 3.30
C GLY A 254 -13.66 -10.39 2.11
N TRP A 255 -13.68 -11.25 1.09
CA TRP A 255 -12.85 -11.12 -0.11
C TRP A 255 -13.67 -10.62 -1.29
N GLU A 256 -13.04 -9.76 -2.10
CA GLU A 256 -13.63 -9.21 -3.32
C GLU A 256 -13.15 -9.99 -4.54
N LEU A 257 -14.05 -10.29 -5.47
CA LEU A 257 -13.73 -10.91 -6.76
C LEU A 257 -13.87 -9.88 -7.86
N THR A 258 -12.86 -9.77 -8.72
CA THR A 258 -12.89 -8.89 -9.89
C THR A 258 -12.38 -9.60 -11.13
N SER A 259 -12.95 -9.30 -12.29
CA SER A 259 -12.48 -9.83 -13.57
C SER A 259 -12.85 -8.93 -14.74
N LEU A 260 -12.30 -9.21 -15.93
CA LEU A 260 -12.68 -8.56 -17.18
C LEU A 260 -13.89 -9.21 -17.88
N GLY A 261 -14.69 -9.99 -17.16
CA GLY A 261 -15.84 -10.71 -17.74
C GLY A 261 -15.46 -11.85 -18.70
N GLY A 262 -14.20 -12.34 -18.64
CA GLY A 262 -13.80 -13.56 -19.32
C GLY A 262 -14.48 -14.80 -18.72
N HIS A 263 -14.47 -15.93 -19.44
CA HIS A 263 -15.20 -17.14 -19.04
C HIS A 263 -14.85 -17.62 -17.61
N ALA A 264 -13.56 -17.71 -17.26
CA ALA A 264 -13.15 -18.11 -15.92
C ALA A 264 -13.66 -17.14 -14.85
N GLY A 265 -13.53 -15.83 -15.09
CA GLY A 265 -14.04 -14.79 -14.20
C GLY A 265 -15.55 -14.87 -14.01
N TRP A 266 -16.29 -15.08 -15.10
CA TRP A 266 -17.74 -15.26 -15.08
C TRP A 266 -18.15 -16.52 -14.33
N ASP A 267 -17.59 -17.68 -14.66
CA ASP A 267 -18.00 -18.97 -14.10
C ASP A 267 -17.70 -19.04 -12.60
N VAL A 268 -16.51 -18.60 -12.16
CA VAL A 268 -16.15 -18.55 -10.72
C VAL A 268 -17.08 -17.60 -9.96
N THR A 269 -17.22 -16.37 -10.45
CA THR A 269 -18.02 -15.33 -9.76
C THR A 269 -19.49 -15.68 -9.73
N SER A 270 -20.02 -16.30 -10.80
CA SER A 270 -21.40 -16.76 -10.86
C SER A 270 -21.67 -17.88 -9.85
N GLY A 271 -20.77 -18.85 -9.74
CA GLY A 271 -20.88 -19.93 -8.75
C GLY A 271 -20.91 -19.40 -7.33
N VAL A 272 -20.00 -18.49 -6.99
CA VAL A 272 -19.96 -17.81 -5.67
C VAL A 272 -21.24 -17.01 -5.44
N ALA A 273 -21.67 -16.22 -6.42
CA ALA A 273 -22.87 -15.38 -6.31
C ALA A 273 -24.15 -16.20 -6.06
N GLN A 274 -24.33 -17.30 -6.79
CA GLN A 274 -25.51 -18.17 -6.65
C GLN A 274 -25.56 -18.82 -5.26
N ALA A 275 -24.44 -19.37 -4.80
CA ALA A 275 -24.35 -19.98 -3.48
C ALA A 275 -24.59 -18.96 -2.35
N ARG A 276 -23.89 -17.81 -2.39
CA ARG A 276 -24.06 -16.76 -1.38
C ARG A 276 -25.48 -16.18 -1.35
N ARG A 277 -26.21 -16.16 -2.48
CA ARG A 277 -27.63 -15.78 -2.49
C ARG A 277 -28.50 -16.77 -1.76
N ALA A 278 -28.28 -18.06 -2.01
CA ALA A 278 -29.00 -19.12 -1.32
C ALA A 278 -28.71 -19.10 0.20
N GLU A 279 -27.49 -18.73 0.59
CA GLU A 279 -27.06 -18.62 2.00
C GLU A 279 -27.42 -17.30 2.68
N GLY A 280 -27.88 -16.29 1.92
CA GLY A 280 -28.16 -14.94 2.46
C GLY A 280 -26.91 -14.10 2.77
N THR A 281 -25.74 -14.46 2.22
CA THR A 281 -24.44 -13.79 2.41
C THR A 281 -23.97 -13.02 1.17
N TYR A 282 -24.85 -12.85 0.18
CA TYR A 282 -24.54 -12.19 -1.09
C TYR A 282 -24.35 -10.68 -0.94
N ASP A 283 -23.18 -10.20 -1.35
CA ASP A 283 -22.86 -8.79 -1.52
C ASP A 283 -22.52 -8.51 -2.99
N PRO A 284 -23.31 -7.68 -3.70
CA PRO A 284 -23.01 -7.32 -5.10
C PRO A 284 -21.74 -6.48 -5.25
N ASP A 285 -21.36 -5.68 -4.25
CA ASP A 285 -20.19 -4.79 -4.35
C ASP A 285 -18.87 -5.56 -4.22
N ALA A 286 -18.92 -6.73 -3.58
CA ALA A 286 -17.79 -7.65 -3.48
C ALA A 286 -17.54 -8.45 -4.78
N LEU A 287 -18.46 -8.44 -5.75
CA LEU A 287 -18.38 -9.26 -6.96
C LEU A 287 -18.45 -8.34 -8.19
N THR A 288 -17.33 -8.07 -8.85
CA THR A 288 -17.23 -7.01 -9.86
C THR A 288 -16.77 -7.53 -11.23
N PHE A 289 -17.39 -7.01 -12.28
CA PHE A 289 -17.03 -7.26 -13.66
C PHE A 289 -16.68 -5.95 -14.35
N HIS A 290 -15.49 -5.83 -14.90
CA HIS A 290 -15.03 -4.64 -15.59
C HIS A 290 -15.00 -4.85 -17.10
N PHE A 291 -15.65 -3.95 -17.82
CA PHE A 291 -15.70 -3.97 -19.27
C PHE A 291 -14.94 -2.76 -19.81
N ARG A 292 -14.00 -3.05 -20.72
CA ARG A 292 -13.24 -2.04 -21.47
C ARG A 292 -14.14 -1.32 -22.49
N ALA A 293 -13.64 -0.19 -23.00
CA ALA A 293 -14.26 0.47 -24.14
C ALA A 293 -14.37 -0.50 -25.34
N LYS A 294 -15.57 -0.58 -25.90
CA LYS A 294 -15.91 -1.29 -27.14
C LYS A 294 -16.95 -0.47 -27.89
N ASP A 295 -16.89 -0.54 -29.22
CA ASP A 295 -17.88 0.09 -30.11
C ASP A 295 -19.22 -0.68 -30.17
N GLU A 296 -19.32 -1.80 -29.45
CA GLU A 296 -20.51 -2.63 -29.34
C GLU A 296 -21.20 -2.40 -27.99
N PRO A 297 -22.54 -2.36 -27.96
CA PRO A 297 -23.27 -2.28 -26.70
C PRO A 297 -22.93 -3.49 -25.83
N PRO A 298 -22.93 -3.33 -24.50
CA PRO A 298 -22.71 -4.43 -23.59
C PRO A 298 -23.68 -5.57 -23.87
N PRO A 299 -23.23 -6.84 -23.82
CA PRO A 299 -24.16 -7.95 -23.92
C PRO A 299 -25.20 -7.84 -22.79
N PRO A 300 -26.49 -8.11 -23.07
CA PRO A 300 -27.50 -8.13 -22.03
C PRO A 300 -27.14 -9.18 -20.98
N MET A 301 -27.11 -8.77 -19.71
CA MET A 301 -26.90 -9.69 -18.60
C MET A 301 -28.26 -10.23 -18.16
N ASP A 302 -28.58 -11.45 -18.55
CA ASP A 302 -29.85 -12.13 -18.19
C ASP A 302 -29.99 -12.32 -16.66
N MET A 303 -28.88 -12.28 -15.94
CA MET A 303 -28.84 -12.33 -14.49
C MET A 303 -27.91 -11.24 -13.98
N ARG A 304 -28.42 -10.36 -13.10
CA ARG A 304 -27.55 -9.50 -12.30
C ARG A 304 -26.72 -10.41 -11.42
N LEU A 305 -25.41 -10.46 -11.61
CA LEU A 305 -24.44 -11.20 -10.79
C LEU A 305 -23.35 -10.19 -10.45
N GLY A 306 -23.38 -9.68 -9.24
CA GLY A 306 -22.48 -8.60 -8.86
C GLY A 306 -22.75 -7.26 -9.56
N THR A 307 -21.70 -6.45 -9.62
CA THR A 307 -21.68 -5.10 -10.19
C THR A 307 -20.88 -5.09 -11.49
N ALA A 308 -21.52 -4.65 -12.58
CA ALA A 308 -20.88 -4.44 -13.88
C ALA A 308 -20.41 -2.99 -14.02
N VAL A 309 -19.12 -2.79 -14.28
CA VAL A 309 -18.48 -1.47 -14.42
C VAL A 309 -18.00 -1.31 -15.86
N TYR A 310 -18.60 -0.36 -16.57
CA TYR A 310 -18.19 0.02 -17.93
C TYR A 310 -17.20 1.17 -17.86
N THR A 311 -16.10 1.07 -18.60
CA THR A 311 -15.02 2.06 -18.58
C THR A 311 -14.65 2.49 -20.00
N ASP A 312 -14.21 3.73 -20.15
CA ASP A 312 -13.66 4.25 -21.41
C ASP A 312 -12.16 3.90 -21.59
N LEU A 313 -11.62 3.05 -20.71
CA LEU A 313 -10.20 2.75 -20.67
C LEU A 313 -9.81 1.66 -21.69
N PRO A 314 -8.65 1.82 -22.36
CA PRO A 314 -8.02 0.74 -23.09
C PRO A 314 -7.70 -0.45 -22.16
N ARG A 315 -7.74 -1.67 -22.69
CA ARG A 315 -7.54 -2.90 -21.89
C ARG A 315 -6.28 -2.86 -21.02
N ALA A 316 -5.14 -2.46 -21.59
CA ALA A 316 -3.87 -2.43 -20.87
C ALA A 316 -3.91 -1.49 -19.64
N GLN A 317 -4.55 -0.33 -19.77
CA GLN A 317 -4.73 0.61 -18.66
C GLN A 317 -5.70 0.06 -17.62
N LEU A 318 -6.83 -0.53 -18.06
CA LEU A 318 -7.82 -1.13 -17.18
C LEU A 318 -7.22 -2.28 -16.36
N VAL A 319 -6.50 -3.21 -17.00
CA VAL A 319 -5.79 -4.32 -16.32
C VAL A 319 -4.83 -3.76 -15.26
N GLY A 320 -4.04 -2.75 -15.63
CA GLY A 320 -3.12 -2.12 -14.70
C GLY A 320 -3.81 -1.55 -13.46
N GLN A 321 -4.87 -0.77 -13.66
CA GLN A 321 -5.63 -0.17 -12.55
C GLN A 321 -6.29 -1.22 -11.66
N LEU A 322 -6.85 -2.29 -12.22
CA LEU A 322 -7.46 -3.35 -11.43
C LEU A 322 -6.42 -4.13 -10.61
N LEU A 323 -5.27 -4.44 -11.20
CA LEU A 323 -4.20 -5.16 -10.52
C LEU A 323 -3.54 -4.34 -9.40
N ASP A 324 -3.49 -3.01 -9.53
CA ASP A 324 -3.04 -2.12 -8.45
C ASP A 324 -3.93 -2.21 -7.19
N GLU A 325 -5.17 -2.68 -7.36
CA GLU A 325 -6.17 -2.91 -6.33
C GLU A 325 -6.24 -4.38 -5.85
N CYS A 326 -5.43 -5.28 -6.39
CA CYS A 326 -5.49 -6.72 -6.08
C CYS A 326 -4.32 -7.19 -5.22
N ARG A 327 -4.61 -8.10 -4.28
CA ARG A 327 -3.59 -8.84 -3.52
C ARG A 327 -3.15 -10.10 -4.26
N ALA A 328 -4.09 -10.74 -4.95
CA ALA A 328 -3.84 -11.98 -5.65
C ALA A 328 -4.53 -12.04 -7.02
N MET A 329 -4.03 -12.93 -7.87
CA MET A 329 -4.58 -13.28 -9.16
C MET A 329 -4.72 -14.80 -9.25
N VAL A 330 -5.90 -15.29 -9.62
CA VAL A 330 -6.12 -16.70 -9.97
C VAL A 330 -6.12 -16.80 -11.48
N VAL A 331 -5.32 -17.74 -12.00
CA VAL A 331 -5.22 -17.97 -13.45
C VAL A 331 -5.76 -19.36 -13.78
N ILE A 332 -6.83 -19.41 -14.58
CA ILE A 332 -7.41 -20.65 -15.09
C ILE A 332 -7.19 -20.68 -16.60
N ARG A 333 -6.33 -21.60 -17.05
CA ARG A 333 -5.90 -21.77 -18.45
C ARG A 333 -5.25 -20.51 -19.01
N GLY A 334 -5.85 -19.90 -20.03
CA GLY A 334 -5.35 -18.68 -20.66
C GLY A 334 -4.52 -18.90 -21.92
N GLY A 335 -4.50 -17.85 -22.74
CA GLY A 335 -3.60 -17.67 -23.88
C GLY A 335 -2.82 -16.36 -23.78
N THR A 336 -2.40 -15.77 -24.90
CA THR A 336 -1.52 -14.58 -24.94
C THR A 336 -1.98 -13.42 -24.07
N ARG A 337 -3.29 -13.11 -24.10
CA ARG A 337 -3.86 -12.03 -23.28
C ARG A 337 -3.75 -12.30 -21.78
N THR A 338 -3.89 -13.56 -21.36
CA THR A 338 -3.70 -13.97 -19.97
C THR A 338 -2.22 -13.88 -19.58
N ALA A 339 -1.29 -14.21 -20.49
CA ALA A 339 0.14 -14.04 -20.25
C ALA A 339 0.52 -12.57 -20.03
N GLU A 340 -0.07 -11.65 -20.80
CA GLU A 340 0.10 -10.20 -20.58
C GLU A 340 -0.43 -9.75 -19.20
N GLU A 341 -1.56 -10.30 -18.75
CA GLU A 341 -2.12 -10.01 -17.42
C GLU A 341 -1.22 -10.53 -16.30
N ILE A 342 -0.63 -11.71 -16.48
CA ILE A 342 0.35 -12.28 -15.54
C ILE A 342 1.58 -11.37 -15.44
N ALA A 343 2.17 -10.97 -16.57
CA ALA A 343 3.33 -10.06 -16.56
C ALA A 343 3.00 -8.71 -15.89
N ALA A 344 1.81 -8.18 -16.12
CA ALA A 344 1.33 -6.97 -15.46
C ALA A 344 1.12 -7.15 -13.96
N ALA A 345 0.73 -8.34 -13.51
CA ALA A 345 0.55 -8.72 -12.11
C ALA A 345 1.90 -8.87 -11.40
N GLU A 346 2.89 -9.53 -12.03
CA GLU A 346 4.27 -9.66 -11.53
C GLU A 346 4.90 -8.28 -11.29
N ALA A 347 4.81 -7.39 -12.28
CA ALA A 347 5.35 -6.03 -12.18
C ALA A 347 4.73 -5.21 -11.03
N ARG A 348 3.58 -5.62 -10.51
CA ARG A 348 2.86 -4.99 -9.39
C ARG A 348 2.97 -5.76 -8.07
N GLY A 349 3.71 -6.86 -8.06
CA GLY A 349 3.82 -7.76 -6.92
C GLY A 349 2.47 -8.34 -6.48
N VAL A 350 1.55 -8.58 -7.41
CA VAL A 350 0.30 -9.30 -7.15
C VAL A 350 0.63 -10.80 -7.06
N GLY A 351 0.10 -11.48 -6.05
CA GLY A 351 0.34 -12.90 -5.86
C GLY A 351 -0.35 -13.76 -6.91
N ILE A 352 0.40 -14.42 -7.80
CA ILE A 352 -0.15 -15.20 -8.91
C ILE A 352 -0.30 -16.67 -8.51
N ILE A 353 -1.51 -17.20 -8.69
CA ILE A 353 -1.90 -18.57 -8.33
C ILE A 353 -2.42 -19.27 -9.59
N PRO A 354 -1.55 -20.02 -10.30
CA PRO A 354 -1.92 -20.73 -11.52
C PRO A 354 -2.63 -22.05 -11.22
N ILE A 355 -3.83 -22.27 -11.77
CA ILE A 355 -4.46 -23.58 -11.81
C ILE A 355 -3.79 -24.39 -12.93
N ALA A 356 -2.58 -24.89 -12.69
CA ALA A 356 -1.73 -25.49 -13.73
C ALA A 356 -2.39 -26.67 -14.47
N ALA A 357 -3.18 -27.49 -13.75
CA ALA A 357 -3.91 -28.61 -14.32
C ALA A 357 -4.94 -28.20 -15.39
N SER A 358 -5.31 -26.91 -15.47
CA SER A 358 -6.17 -26.37 -16.54
C SER A 358 -5.44 -26.10 -17.86
N GLY A 359 -4.11 -26.28 -17.91
CA GLY A 359 -3.30 -26.11 -19.11
C GLY A 359 -3.03 -24.66 -19.50
N GLY A 360 -2.60 -24.44 -20.75
CA GLY A 360 -2.35 -23.10 -21.30
C GLY A 360 -1.33 -22.28 -20.50
N THR A 361 -1.52 -20.97 -20.47
CA THR A 361 -0.60 -20.05 -19.79
C THR A 361 -0.46 -20.33 -18.28
N ALA A 362 -1.51 -20.83 -17.62
CA ALA A 362 -1.43 -21.24 -16.21
C ALA A 362 -0.39 -22.36 -16.00
N LEU A 363 -0.36 -23.37 -16.88
CA LEU A 363 0.64 -24.44 -16.83
C LEU A 363 2.04 -23.90 -17.11
N ASP A 364 2.18 -23.04 -18.12
CA ASP A 364 3.48 -22.45 -18.49
C ASP A 364 4.09 -21.67 -17.33
N TYR A 365 3.29 -20.83 -16.66
CA TYR A 365 3.73 -20.05 -15.51
C TYR A 365 4.11 -20.95 -14.32
N TRP A 366 3.29 -21.97 -14.02
CA TRP A 366 3.58 -22.92 -12.96
C TRP A 366 4.88 -23.69 -13.22
N ALA A 367 5.07 -24.18 -14.46
CA ALA A 367 6.26 -24.93 -14.86
C ALA A 367 7.54 -24.08 -14.72
N ALA A 368 7.48 -22.81 -15.13
CA ALA A 368 8.60 -21.87 -14.97
C ALA A 368 8.98 -21.61 -13.50
N HIS A 369 8.02 -21.71 -12.58
CA HIS A 369 8.19 -21.43 -11.15
C HIS A 369 8.16 -22.68 -10.27
N THR A 370 8.26 -23.88 -10.83
CA THR A 370 8.17 -25.13 -10.04
C THR A 370 9.39 -25.31 -9.13
N ALA A 371 10.59 -24.95 -9.60
CA ALA A 371 11.81 -25.09 -8.81
C ALA A 371 11.89 -24.08 -7.67
N THR A 372 11.45 -22.84 -7.92
CA THR A 372 11.43 -21.75 -6.95
C THR A 372 10.09 -21.02 -7.05
N PRO A 373 9.08 -21.49 -6.32
CA PRO A 373 7.77 -20.83 -6.31
C PRO A 373 7.85 -19.38 -5.84
N PRO A 374 7.00 -18.48 -6.36
CA PRO A 374 6.99 -17.09 -5.93
C PRO A 374 6.55 -16.96 -4.47
N THR A 375 7.01 -15.91 -3.80
CA THR A 375 6.47 -15.55 -2.47
C THR A 375 5.05 -15.01 -2.62
N LEU A 376 4.13 -15.48 -1.80
CA LEU A 376 2.77 -14.94 -1.70
C LEU A 376 2.58 -14.30 -0.33
N GLY A 377 2.00 -13.09 -0.29
CA GLY A 377 1.85 -12.34 0.97
C GLY A 377 3.17 -12.04 1.68
N GLY A 378 4.28 -11.94 0.93
CA GLY A 378 5.63 -11.75 1.49
C GLY A 378 6.17 -12.95 2.27
N GLN A 379 5.62 -14.14 2.04
CA GLN A 379 6.06 -15.39 2.67
C GLN A 379 6.39 -16.44 1.61
N PRO A 380 7.37 -17.33 1.85
CA PRO A 380 7.60 -18.46 0.98
C PRO A 380 6.37 -19.35 0.93
N VAL A 381 6.08 -19.93 -0.22
CA VAL A 381 4.97 -20.89 -0.35
C VAL A 381 5.46 -22.30 -0.06
N ASN A 382 4.58 -23.14 0.49
CA ASN A 382 4.89 -24.55 0.68
C ASN A 382 5.01 -25.26 -0.68
N GLN A 383 6.12 -25.95 -0.90
CA GLN A 383 6.43 -26.63 -2.16
C GLN A 383 5.36 -27.65 -2.56
N GLN A 384 4.84 -28.43 -1.61
CA GLN A 384 3.80 -29.42 -1.88
C GLN A 384 2.47 -28.74 -2.27
N THR A 385 2.10 -27.66 -1.59
CA THR A 385 0.92 -26.86 -1.95
C THR A 385 1.05 -26.30 -3.37
N TRP A 386 2.24 -25.81 -3.75
CA TRP A 386 2.49 -25.35 -5.12
C TRP A 386 2.40 -26.49 -6.14
N GLN A 387 2.97 -27.67 -5.85
CA GLN A 387 2.90 -28.84 -6.71
C GLN A 387 1.47 -29.34 -6.92
N ASN A 388 0.63 -29.25 -5.88
CA ASN A 388 -0.77 -29.67 -5.93
C ASN A 388 -1.61 -28.85 -6.92
N LEU A 389 -1.13 -27.71 -7.44
CA LEU A 389 -1.80 -26.92 -8.46
C LEU A 389 -1.85 -27.63 -9.84
N ASN A 390 -1.00 -28.64 -10.06
CA ASN A 390 -0.97 -29.46 -11.27
C ASN A 390 -1.48 -30.90 -11.03
N CYS A 391 -2.41 -31.08 -10.10
CA CYS A 391 -3.03 -32.37 -9.82
C CYS A 391 -4.28 -32.60 -10.69
N ASP A 392 -4.55 -33.84 -11.10
CA ASP A 392 -5.75 -34.20 -11.89
C ASP A 392 -7.07 -34.06 -11.10
N GLN A 393 -6.99 -33.87 -9.78
CA GLN A 393 -8.16 -33.77 -8.89
C GLN A 393 -8.55 -32.32 -8.63
N HIS A 394 -9.69 -31.89 -9.17
CA HIS A 394 -10.25 -30.54 -9.01
C HIS A 394 -10.26 -30.05 -7.55
N ALA A 395 -10.69 -30.90 -6.62
CA ALA A 395 -10.76 -30.54 -5.20
C ALA A 395 -9.38 -30.35 -4.55
N VAL A 396 -8.36 -31.09 -5.00
CA VAL A 396 -6.99 -30.95 -4.49
C VAL A 396 -6.39 -29.63 -4.96
N VAL A 397 -6.54 -29.32 -6.25
CA VAL A 397 -6.07 -28.07 -6.85
C VAL A 397 -6.79 -26.86 -6.23
N ALA A 398 -8.11 -26.92 -6.07
CA ALA A 398 -8.88 -25.82 -5.49
C ALA A 398 -8.50 -25.55 -4.03
N ARG A 399 -8.34 -26.60 -3.20
CA ARG A 399 -7.85 -26.43 -1.83
C ARG A 399 -6.42 -25.88 -1.76
N ALA A 400 -5.55 -26.31 -2.67
CA ALA A 400 -4.19 -25.79 -2.77
C ALA A 400 -4.20 -24.29 -3.13
N ALA A 401 -4.96 -23.92 -4.16
CA ALA A 401 -5.15 -22.52 -4.56
C ALA A 401 -5.77 -21.68 -3.44
N HIS A 402 -6.77 -22.21 -2.71
CA HIS A 402 -7.37 -21.54 -1.55
C HIS A 402 -6.36 -21.32 -0.41
N ALA A 403 -5.51 -22.30 -0.12
CA ALA A 403 -4.46 -22.15 0.88
C ALA A 403 -3.48 -21.02 0.51
N LEU A 404 -3.08 -20.96 -0.77
CA LEU A 404 -2.21 -19.89 -1.29
C LEU A 404 -2.92 -18.53 -1.31
N LEU A 405 -4.23 -18.49 -1.60
CA LEU A 405 -5.03 -17.28 -1.51
C LEU A 405 -5.09 -16.75 -0.08
N LYS A 406 -5.35 -17.61 0.92
CA LYS A 406 -5.33 -17.21 2.34
C LYS A 406 -4.00 -16.56 2.73
N GLN A 407 -2.90 -17.13 2.26
CA GLN A 407 -1.57 -16.56 2.45
C GLN A 407 -1.43 -15.18 1.77
N ALA A 408 -1.85 -15.04 0.51
CA ALA A 408 -1.83 -13.77 -0.21
C ALA A 408 -2.79 -12.71 0.38
N MET A 409 -3.85 -13.14 1.05
CA MET A 409 -4.84 -12.28 1.70
C MET A 409 -4.45 -11.86 3.12
N TYR A 410 -3.29 -12.32 3.63
CA TYR A 410 -2.84 -12.07 5.00
C TYR A 410 -3.85 -12.58 6.06
N THR A 411 -4.61 -13.62 5.71
CA THR A 411 -5.52 -14.26 6.64
C THR A 411 -4.69 -15.02 7.68
N PRO A 412 -4.87 -14.78 8.99
CA PRO A 412 -4.13 -15.52 10.01
C PRO A 412 -4.42 -17.03 9.88
N PRO A 413 -3.43 -17.90 10.12
CA PRO A 413 -3.69 -19.33 10.23
C PRO A 413 -4.71 -19.55 11.37
N LYS A 414 -5.78 -20.28 11.07
CA LYS A 414 -6.80 -20.67 12.05
C LYS A 414 -6.25 -21.64 13.08
#